data_AF-A0A7S1EMX9-F1
#
_entry.id   AF-A0A7S1EMX9-F1
#
_cell.length_a   1.000
_cell.length_b   1.000
_cell.length_c   1.000
_cell.angle_alpha   90.00
_cell.angle_beta   90.00
_cell.angle_gamma   90.00
#
_symmetry.space_group_name_H-M   'P 1'
#
loop_
_entity.id
_entity.type
_entity.pdbx_description
1 polymer ?
#
loop_
_entity_poly.entity_id
_entity_poly.type
_entity_poly.pdbx_seq_one_letter_code
_entity_poly.pdbx_strand_id
1 'polypeptide(L)'
;SSSHSSSSSSSSNSAEKCLNATADHRVSTIAGTGSSGFEDGTGTSARFNIGDDSSLDVSPDGSKLFVADHDNHRIRQIDLETKKVSTLCGNGQGETVDG
;
A
#
# COMPACT_ATOMS: atom_id res chain seq x y z
N SER A 1 -15.34 -68.81 -8.05
CA SER A 1 -14.58 -67.69 -8.64
C SER A 1 -14.52 -66.58 -7.60
N SER A 2 -13.45 -66.59 -6.82
CA SER A 2 -12.40 -65.55 -6.79
C SER A 2 -12.76 -64.31 -5.96
N SER A 3 -12.58 -64.49 -4.65
CA SER A 3 -12.16 -63.45 -3.71
C SER A 3 -11.00 -62.64 -4.29
N HIS A 4 -11.14 -61.32 -4.32
CA HIS A 4 -10.01 -60.41 -4.54
C HIS A 4 -9.79 -59.60 -3.27
N SER A 5 -8.72 -59.97 -2.57
CA SER A 5 -8.09 -59.21 -1.52
C SER A 5 -7.31 -58.01 -2.09
N SER A 6 -6.95 -57.13 -1.17
CA SER A 6 -5.83 -56.16 -1.18
C SER A 6 -5.95 -54.94 -2.10
N SER A 7 -6.01 -53.76 -1.49
CA SER A 7 -4.79 -52.98 -1.19
C SER A 7 -5.12 -51.74 -0.35
N SER A 8 -4.48 -51.65 0.81
CA SER A 8 -4.36 -50.43 1.61
C SER A 8 -3.54 -49.39 0.85
N SER A 9 -4.14 -48.24 0.56
CA SER A 9 -3.44 -47.04 0.12
C SER A 9 -3.41 -46.06 1.29
N SER A 10 -2.29 -46.00 2.00
CA SER A 10 -1.95 -44.85 2.81
C SER A 10 -1.47 -43.76 1.86
N SER A 11 -2.22 -42.67 1.74
CA SER A 11 -1.70 -41.46 1.09
C SER A 11 -2.19 -40.24 1.85
N SER A 12 -1.27 -39.79 2.70
CA SER A 12 -0.98 -38.39 2.99
C SER A 12 -2.00 -37.64 3.85
N ASN A 13 -1.56 -37.31 5.07
CA ASN A 13 -2.11 -36.21 5.86
C ASN A 13 -1.99 -34.90 5.06
N SER A 14 -2.99 -34.60 4.24
CA SER A 14 -3.26 -33.22 3.87
C SER A 14 -4.11 -32.65 5.00
N ALA A 15 -3.46 -32.35 6.12
CA ALA A 15 -3.98 -31.35 7.01
C ALA A 15 -4.14 -30.09 6.17
N GLU A 16 -5.36 -29.85 5.69
CA GLU A 16 -5.85 -28.56 5.23
C GLU A 16 -5.70 -27.64 6.43
N LYS A 17 -4.47 -27.16 6.66
CA LYS A 17 -4.22 -26.04 7.54
C LYS A 17 -4.73 -24.84 6.76
N CYS A 18 -6.05 -24.66 6.79
CA CYS A 18 -6.65 -23.35 6.58
C CYS A 18 -5.95 -22.45 7.59
N LEU A 19 -4.98 -21.66 7.14
CA LEU A 19 -4.43 -20.62 7.98
C LEU A 19 -5.61 -19.71 8.31
N ASN A 20 -6.14 -19.83 9.52
CA ASN A 20 -6.91 -18.76 10.14
C ASN A 20 -5.92 -17.61 10.38
N ALA A 21 -5.57 -16.92 9.30
CA ALA A 21 -4.93 -15.63 9.38
C ALA A 21 -6.01 -14.67 9.90
N THR A 22 -6.09 -14.55 11.21
CA THR A 22 -6.77 -13.41 11.82
C THR A 22 -5.92 -12.20 11.43
N ALA A 23 -6.30 -11.51 10.36
CA ALA A 23 -5.70 -10.22 10.06
C ALA A 23 -6.06 -9.30 11.22
N ASP A 24 -5.07 -8.92 12.01
CA ASP A 24 -5.25 -7.86 13.00
C ASP A 24 -5.60 -6.58 12.22
N HIS A 25 -6.88 -6.21 12.23
CA HIS A 25 -7.39 -5.00 11.57
C HIS A 25 -6.93 -3.74 12.31
N ARG A 26 -5.62 -3.47 12.30
CA ARG A 26 -5.00 -2.31 12.92
C ARG A 26 -4.83 -1.20 11.89
N VAL A 27 -5.25 0.00 12.27
CA VAL A 27 -4.93 1.22 11.54
C VAL A 27 -3.60 1.76 12.07
N SER A 28 -2.75 2.20 11.15
CA SER A 28 -1.49 2.88 11.49
C SER A 28 -1.19 3.97 10.48
N THR A 29 -0.49 5.01 10.93
CA THR A 29 -0.02 6.08 10.05
C THR A 29 1.26 5.64 9.35
N ILE A 30 1.22 5.59 8.02
CA ILE A 30 2.39 5.25 7.20
C ILE A 30 3.28 6.48 7.01
N ALA A 31 2.68 7.63 6.70
CA ALA A 31 3.36 8.91 6.53
C ALA A 31 2.47 10.09 6.93
N GLY A 32 3.09 11.23 7.25
CA GLY A 32 2.37 12.46 7.63
C GLY A 32 2.51 12.83 9.11
N THR A 33 2.58 14.14 9.38
CA THR A 33 2.58 14.71 10.75
C THR A 33 1.18 15.07 11.24
N GLY A 34 0.21 15.22 10.33
CA GLY A 34 -1.10 15.84 10.60
C GLY A 34 -1.13 17.36 10.42
N SER A 35 0.01 18.00 10.15
CA SER A 35 0.11 19.43 9.85
C SER A 35 0.32 19.68 8.35
N SER A 36 -0.44 20.60 7.77
CA SER A 36 -0.34 20.95 6.34
C SER A 36 1.07 21.36 5.94
N GLY A 37 1.55 20.93 4.77
CA GLY A 37 2.88 21.29 4.25
C GLY A 37 3.27 20.37 3.09
N PHE A 38 4.48 20.52 2.55
CA PHE A 38 4.94 19.77 1.36
C PHE A 38 6.29 19.07 1.55
N GLU A 39 6.81 19.02 2.77
CA GLU A 39 8.12 18.45 3.06
C GLU A 39 8.14 16.95 2.69
N ASP A 40 9.10 16.57 1.84
CA ASP A 40 9.49 15.16 1.65
C ASP A 40 10.21 14.67 2.90
N GLY A 41 10.14 13.37 3.15
CA GLY A 41 10.73 12.77 4.35
C GLY A 41 10.36 11.30 4.50
N THR A 42 10.79 10.69 5.60
CA THR A 42 10.45 9.30 5.92
C THR A 42 9.34 9.25 6.96
N GLY A 43 8.28 8.51 6.65
CA GLY A 43 7.14 8.28 7.53
C GLY A 43 6.53 9.56 8.07
N THR A 44 6.47 9.70 9.39
CA THR A 44 5.82 10.84 10.06
C THR A 44 6.59 12.14 9.93
N SER A 45 7.77 12.17 9.31
CA SER A 45 8.47 13.43 9.00
C SER A 45 7.96 14.11 7.73
N ALA A 46 7.27 13.37 6.85
CA ALA A 46 6.69 13.96 5.64
C ALA A 46 5.44 14.80 5.96
N ARG A 47 5.17 15.80 5.13
CA ARG A 47 3.98 16.65 5.23
C ARG A 47 3.23 16.69 3.90
N PHE A 48 1.91 16.77 4.01
CA PHE A 48 0.98 16.81 2.89
C PHE A 48 -0.03 17.95 3.11
N ASN A 49 -0.66 18.40 2.03
CA ASN A 49 -1.77 19.34 2.01
C ASN A 49 -2.75 18.89 0.92
N ILE A 50 -3.56 17.88 1.26
CA ILE A 50 -4.34 17.11 0.28
C ILE A 50 -5.73 17.68 -0.02
N GLY A 51 -6.19 18.71 0.71
CA GLY A 51 -7.53 19.26 0.59
C GLY A 51 -8.65 18.27 0.96
N ASP A 52 -9.90 18.67 0.72
CA ASP A 52 -11.08 17.83 0.94
C ASP A 52 -11.26 16.79 -0.18
N ASP A 53 -10.79 17.11 -1.39
CA ASP A 53 -10.87 16.27 -2.59
C ASP A 53 -9.50 15.64 -2.87
N SER A 54 -9.19 14.56 -2.15
CA SER A 54 -7.94 13.82 -2.31
C SER A 54 -8.15 12.45 -2.94
N SER A 55 -7.20 12.02 -3.79
CA SER A 55 -7.18 10.69 -4.39
C SER A 55 -5.88 9.96 -4.07
N LEU A 56 -5.97 8.66 -3.82
CA LEU A 56 -4.86 7.76 -3.55
C LEU A 56 -4.93 6.56 -4.50
N ASP A 57 -3.77 6.03 -4.90
CA ASP A 57 -3.68 4.78 -5.66
C ASP A 57 -2.46 3.95 -5.24
N VAL A 58 -2.53 2.63 -5.39
CA VAL A 58 -1.46 1.70 -4.99
C VAL A 58 -0.88 1.05 -6.23
N SER A 59 0.44 0.91 -6.29
CA SER A 59 1.10 0.24 -7.41
C SER A 59 0.64 -1.23 -7.55
N PRO A 60 0.69 -1.82 -8.76
CA PRO A 60 0.23 -3.20 -8.98
C PRO A 60 0.96 -4.27 -8.14
N ASP A 61 2.21 -4.00 -7.75
CA ASP A 61 3.03 -4.85 -6.90
C ASP A 61 2.83 -4.58 -5.39
N GLY A 62 2.00 -3.60 -5.03
CA GLY A 62 1.75 -3.19 -3.65
C GLY A 62 2.93 -2.53 -2.95
N SER A 63 3.98 -2.13 -3.67
CA SER A 63 5.19 -1.54 -3.07
C SER A 63 5.10 -0.04 -2.83
N LYS A 64 4.20 0.66 -3.53
CA LYS A 64 4.10 2.13 -3.51
C LYS A 64 2.66 2.60 -3.36
N LEU A 65 2.49 3.69 -2.64
CA LEU A 65 1.26 4.47 -2.56
C LEU A 65 1.50 5.83 -3.21
N PHE A 66 0.61 6.22 -4.13
CA PHE A 66 0.60 7.50 -4.79
C PHE A 66 -0.47 8.39 -4.16
N VAL A 67 -0.12 9.65 -3.94
CA VAL A 67 -0.97 10.66 -3.29
C VAL A 67 -1.11 11.86 -4.21
N ALA A 68 -2.34 12.23 -4.53
CA ALA A 68 -2.63 13.55 -5.08
C ALA A 68 -2.58 14.58 -3.94
N ASP A 69 -1.50 15.35 -3.90
CA ASP A 69 -1.26 16.39 -2.90
C ASP A 69 -1.78 17.71 -3.47
N HIS A 70 -3.12 17.77 -3.55
CA HIS A 70 -3.89 18.69 -4.40
C HIS A 70 -3.53 20.16 -4.16
N ASP A 71 -3.62 20.62 -2.91
CA ASP A 71 -3.38 22.03 -2.57
C ASP A 71 -1.90 22.40 -2.63
N ASN A 72 -1.03 21.39 -2.69
CA ASN A 72 0.38 21.54 -2.96
C ASN A 72 0.75 21.40 -4.44
N HIS A 73 -0.22 21.19 -5.33
CA HIS A 73 -0.04 20.95 -6.77
C HIS A 73 1.06 19.92 -7.07
N ARG A 74 1.04 18.78 -6.39
CA ARG A 74 2.06 17.73 -6.49
C ARG A 74 1.44 16.34 -6.53
N ILE A 75 2.11 15.42 -7.22
CA ILE A 75 1.92 13.99 -7.04
C ILE A 75 3.05 13.45 -6.19
N ARG A 76 2.72 12.83 -5.07
CA ARG A 76 3.68 12.27 -4.11
C ARG A 76 3.67 10.75 -4.23
N GLN A 77 4.83 10.15 -4.11
CA GLN A 77 5.01 8.71 -4.03
C GLN A 77 5.53 8.35 -2.64
N ILE A 78 4.96 7.32 -2.04
CA ILE A 78 5.36 6.74 -0.77
C ILE A 78 5.80 5.31 -1.03
N ASP A 79 7.06 4.99 -0.73
CA ASP A 79 7.56 3.63 -0.70
C ASP A 79 7.08 2.94 0.59
N LEU A 80 6.35 1.83 0.48
CA LEU A 80 5.66 1.21 1.62
C LEU A 80 6.57 0.35 2.51
N GLU A 81 7.73 -0.06 2.00
CA GLU A 81 8.74 -0.79 2.77
C GLU A 81 9.58 0.18 3.62
N THR A 82 10.13 1.20 2.97
CA THR A 82 11.04 2.18 3.59
C THR A 82 10.32 3.36 4.23
N LYS A 83 9.02 3.55 3.91
CA LYS A 83 8.19 4.71 4.28
C LYS A 83 8.71 6.03 3.71
N LYS A 84 9.56 5.99 2.67
CA LYS A 84 10.12 7.20 2.07
C LYS A 84 9.07 7.89 1.20
N VAL A 85 8.87 9.18 1.44
CA VAL A 85 8.05 10.06 0.62
C VAL A 85 8.93 10.87 -0.33
N SER A 86 8.53 10.94 -1.60
CA SER A 86 9.17 11.77 -2.62
C SER A 86 8.14 12.42 -3.53
N THR A 87 8.43 13.63 -4.00
CA THR A 87 7.64 14.29 -5.05
C THR A 87 7.98 13.70 -6.42
N LEU A 88 6.99 13.15 -7.13
CA LEU A 88 7.15 12.58 -8.46
C LEU A 88 7.04 13.67 -9.55
N CYS A 89 6.06 14.56 -9.42
CA CYS A 89 5.86 15.69 -10.31
C CYS A 89 5.05 16.80 -9.62
N GLY A 90 5.03 17.98 -10.26
CA GLY A 90 4.43 19.20 -9.72
C GLY A 90 5.45 20.07 -9.00
N ASN A 91 5.40 21.38 -9.25
CA ASN A 91 6.35 22.36 -8.71
C ASN A 91 5.72 23.25 -7.62
N GLY A 92 4.49 22.96 -7.19
CA GLY A 92 3.77 23.77 -6.22
C GLY A 92 3.08 25.02 -6.77
N GLN A 93 3.23 25.31 -8.06
CA GLN A 93 2.52 26.40 -8.72
C GLN A 93 1.23 25.87 -9.35
N GLY A 94 0.10 26.53 -9.07
CA GLY A 94 -1.21 26.21 -9.67
C GLY A 94 -1.31 26.77 -11.09
N GLU A 95 -0.29 26.55 -11.90
CA GLU A 95 -0.16 27.10 -13.23
C GLU A 95 -0.61 26.03 -14.23
N THR A 96 -1.59 26.34 -15.07
CA THR A 96 -1.90 25.54 -16.25
C THR A 96 -0.81 25.80 -17.27
N VAL A 97 0.32 25.11 -17.15
CA VAL A 97 1.29 25.04 -18.25
C VAL A 97 0.83 23.88 -19.12
N ASP A 98 0.20 24.20 -20.24
CA ASP A 98 0.05 23.29 -21.36
C ASP A 98 1.45 22.81 -21.76
N GLY A 99 1.75 21.57 -21.38
CA GLY A 99 3.03 20.92 -21.65
C GLY A 99 3.31 20.73 -23.14
#